data_AF-A0A929SAU3-F1
#
_entry.id   AF-A0A929SAU3-F1
#
_cell.length_a   1.000
_cell.length_b   1.000
_cell.length_c   1.000
_cell.angle_alpha   90.00
_cell.angle_beta   90.00
_cell.angle_gamma   90.00
#
_symmetry.space_group_name_H-M   'P 1'
#
loop_
_entity.id
_entity.type
_entity.pdbx_description
1 polymer ?
#
loop_
_entity_poly.entity_id
_entity_poly.type
_entity_poly.pdbx_seq_one_letter_code
_entity_poly.pdbx_strand_id
1 'polypeptide(L)'
;MKLLILIFSILCLGTALMGITLKRTVPKKEMPENIEERFEQYCNTFLANIKISAKEVTVEKLRQIAEVPFEGGNFEFYRFNYTLIPSKAVTDKNGLVMTTEQLLERANFKDKPIMLFYRIGDRTCELIFVGETEIARHTDFAGYIKFRYADIKNPQPLDEYSMLIDGERIRLWENLRGNAPFEGAVRTRERNNDILNNMAQFSDTWEGKGIRISAWVQFETKLEMIYRIKIDSEQAVTNRGIHIGNTVEELKQAYPDRLAYDADFKGGGACYAYIPDDKSYRYIAFFVSGGAVREIWITDGLNERPFKMPAGKVDDDVMWEIVDNREKFSERHAREIYVGQHKTEFDVEKVFHSFLAKEMNDLTVIDTAEMRANPGEKMYQVIGRRKNQPATVYMEVLLKRVTLLNSVTGDEIWVVDKYRSQLK
;
A
#
# COMPACT_ATOMS: atom_id res chain seq x y z
N MET A 1 30.51 -21.37 78.53
CA MET A 1 30.44 -22.36 77.44
C MET A 1 29.06 -22.42 76.77
N LYS A 2 27.96 -22.62 77.51
CA LYS A 2 26.60 -22.69 76.93
C LYS A 2 26.13 -21.42 76.19
N LEU A 3 26.53 -20.23 76.67
CA LEU A 3 26.19 -18.94 76.03
C LEU A 3 26.89 -18.74 74.67
N LEU A 4 28.14 -19.19 74.56
CA LEU A 4 28.94 -19.11 73.33
C LEU A 4 28.41 -20.05 72.25
N ILE A 5 27.93 -21.23 72.63
CA ILE A 5 27.29 -22.18 71.72
C ILE A 5 25.98 -21.59 71.20
N LEU A 6 25.18 -20.95 72.05
CA LEU A 6 23.91 -20.31 71.65
C LEU A 6 24.15 -19.17 70.65
N ILE A 7 25.14 -18.31 70.91
CA ILE A 7 25.50 -17.21 70.00
C ILE A 7 25.99 -17.76 68.66
N PHE A 8 26.81 -18.81 68.68
CA PHE A 8 27.31 -19.46 67.46
C PHE A 8 26.16 -20.10 66.64
N SER A 9 25.21 -20.76 67.31
CA SER A 9 24.02 -21.33 66.66
C SER A 9 23.12 -20.27 66.02
N ILE A 10 22.94 -19.12 66.68
CA ILE A 10 22.17 -18.00 66.12
C ILE A 10 22.90 -17.36 64.93
N LEU A 11 24.24 -17.22 65.01
CA LEU A 11 25.03 -16.70 63.90
C LEU A 11 24.97 -17.64 62.67
N CYS A 12 25.06 -18.96 62.88
CA CYS A 12 24.93 -19.95 61.82
C CYS A 12 23.52 -20.00 61.22
N LEU A 13 22.47 -19.78 62.03
CA LEU A 13 21.10 -19.64 61.49
C LEU A 13 20.97 -18.36 60.64
N GLY A 14 21.58 -17.25 61.09
CA GLY A 14 21.57 -15.98 60.37
C GLY A 14 22.29 -16.05 59.02
N THR A 15 23.42 -16.75 58.94
CA THR A 15 24.15 -16.95 57.68
C THR A 15 23.49 -18.00 56.77
N ALA A 16 22.84 -19.03 57.33
CA ALA A 16 22.02 -19.95 56.55
C ALA A 16 20.78 -19.26 55.96
N LEU A 17 20.15 -18.34 56.69
CA LEU A 17 19.02 -17.52 56.21
C LEU A 17 19.43 -16.46 55.18
N MET A 18 20.63 -15.87 55.29
CA MET A 18 21.17 -14.96 54.26
C MET A 18 21.70 -15.70 53.02
N GLY A 19 22.09 -16.98 53.15
CA GLY A 19 22.52 -17.85 52.04
C GLY A 19 21.37 -18.41 51.21
N ILE A 20 20.13 -18.35 51.72
CA ILE A 20 18.92 -18.51 50.91
C ILE A 20 18.72 -17.19 50.18
N THR A 21 19.53 -16.97 49.13
CA THR A 21 19.00 -16.30 47.96
C THR A 21 17.74 -17.06 47.62
N LEU A 22 16.57 -16.48 47.91
CA LEU A 22 15.37 -16.86 47.20
C LEU A 22 15.78 -16.78 45.73
N LYS A 23 16.05 -17.94 45.12
CA LYS A 23 15.68 -18.15 43.73
C LYS A 23 14.21 -17.82 43.75
N ARG A 24 13.88 -16.55 43.50
CA ARG A 24 12.59 -16.15 42.98
C ARG A 24 12.42 -17.12 41.84
N THR A 25 11.64 -18.17 42.06
CA THR A 25 11.06 -18.95 41.00
C THR A 25 10.29 -17.90 40.23
N VAL A 26 10.93 -17.34 39.21
CA VAL A 26 10.23 -16.55 38.22
C VAL A 26 9.13 -17.49 37.78
N PRO A 27 7.85 -17.15 38.03
CA PRO A 27 6.76 -18.02 37.64
C PRO A 27 6.99 -18.37 36.17
N LYS A 28 6.90 -19.66 35.86
CA LYS A 28 7.11 -20.16 34.52
C LYS A 28 6.05 -19.46 33.67
N LYS A 29 6.44 -18.42 32.91
CA LYS A 29 5.48 -17.60 32.17
C LYS A 29 4.70 -18.54 31.26
N GLU A 30 3.38 -18.60 31.47
CA GLU A 30 2.55 -19.53 30.72
C GLU A 30 2.60 -19.16 29.23
N MET A 31 2.61 -20.22 28.43
CA MET A 31 2.63 -20.12 26.98
C MET A 31 1.22 -19.85 26.47
N PRO A 32 1.04 -19.05 25.40
CA PRO A 32 -0.27 -18.88 24.79
C PRO A 32 -0.86 -20.21 24.32
N GLU A 33 -2.16 -20.41 24.53
CA GLU A 33 -2.89 -21.64 24.19
C GLU A 33 -3.01 -21.90 22.67
N ASN A 34 -2.59 -20.94 21.82
CA ASN A 34 -2.78 -20.96 20.36
C ASN A 34 -1.48 -21.03 19.54
N ILE A 35 -0.35 -21.43 20.15
CA ILE A 35 0.94 -21.47 19.44
C ILE A 35 0.89 -22.35 18.19
N GLU A 36 0.32 -23.55 18.30
CA GLU A 36 0.26 -24.53 17.21
C GLU A 36 -0.57 -24.02 16.04
N GLU A 37 -1.75 -23.45 16.32
CA GLU A 37 -2.62 -22.83 15.31
C GLU A 37 -1.91 -21.67 14.58
N ARG A 38 -1.22 -20.80 15.33
CA ARG A 38 -0.47 -19.69 14.73
C ARG A 38 0.71 -20.16 13.89
N PHE A 39 1.41 -21.21 14.34
CA PHE A 39 2.52 -21.78 13.58
C PHE A 39 2.03 -22.49 12.32
N GLU A 40 0.89 -23.16 12.39
CA GLU A 40 0.23 -23.76 11.22
C GLU A 40 -0.08 -22.72 10.15
N GLN A 41 -0.69 -21.59 10.53
CA GLN A 41 -0.98 -20.48 9.61
C GLN A 41 0.30 -19.92 8.98
N TYR A 42 1.36 -19.76 9.79
CA TYR A 42 2.67 -19.33 9.29
C TYR A 42 3.22 -20.31 8.23
N CYS A 43 3.17 -21.62 8.48
CA CYS A 43 3.61 -22.63 7.53
C CYS A 43 2.73 -22.70 6.27
N ASN A 44 1.40 -22.59 6.41
CA ASN A 44 0.45 -22.67 5.31
C ASN A 44 0.66 -21.57 4.25
N THR A 45 1.10 -20.38 4.66
CA THR A 45 1.50 -19.30 3.73
C THR A 45 2.57 -19.76 2.73
N PHE A 46 3.56 -20.52 3.18
CA PHE A 46 4.62 -21.03 2.31
C PHE A 46 4.19 -22.28 1.54
N LEU A 47 3.46 -23.20 2.17
CA LEU A 47 2.98 -24.43 1.55
C LEU A 47 1.97 -24.19 0.41
N ALA A 48 1.26 -23.06 0.43
CA ALA A 48 0.38 -22.63 -0.67
C ALA A 48 1.11 -22.57 -2.02
N ASN A 49 2.40 -22.22 -2.04
CA ASN A 49 3.22 -22.17 -3.27
C ASN A 49 3.34 -23.54 -3.95
N ILE A 50 3.24 -24.62 -3.18
CA ILE A 50 3.29 -26.00 -3.67
C ILE A 50 1.93 -26.70 -3.58
N LYS A 51 0.84 -25.92 -3.41
CA LYS A 51 -0.56 -26.37 -3.34
C LYS A 51 -0.80 -27.46 -2.29
N ILE A 52 -0.13 -27.34 -1.14
CA ILE A 52 -0.29 -28.24 0.01
C ILE A 52 -0.82 -27.43 1.19
N SER A 53 -1.67 -28.05 2.01
CA SER A 53 -2.10 -27.53 3.30
C SER A 53 -1.63 -28.44 4.42
N ALA A 54 -1.29 -27.86 5.57
CA ALA A 54 -1.13 -28.60 6.81
C ALA A 54 -2.49 -29.15 7.28
N LYS A 55 -2.46 -30.26 8.01
CA LYS A 55 -3.60 -30.83 8.74
C LYS A 55 -3.38 -30.73 10.25
N GLU A 56 -2.14 -30.91 10.66
CA GLU A 56 -1.73 -30.90 12.06
C GLU A 56 -0.31 -30.37 12.15
N VAL A 57 -0.09 -29.55 13.17
CA VAL A 57 1.21 -28.97 13.50
C VAL A 57 1.42 -29.11 15.00
N THR A 58 2.56 -29.65 15.38
CA THR A 58 2.96 -29.74 16.78
C THR A 58 4.21 -28.92 17.03
N VAL A 59 4.25 -28.25 18.18
CA VAL A 59 5.41 -27.47 18.62
C VAL A 59 5.99 -28.08 19.89
N GLU A 60 7.22 -28.57 19.81
CA GLU A 60 7.91 -29.26 20.90
C GLU A 60 9.13 -28.46 21.38
N LYS A 61 9.50 -28.64 22.65
CA LYS A 61 10.78 -28.17 23.25
C LYS A 61 11.13 -26.70 22.95
N LEU A 62 10.52 -25.80 23.72
CA LEU A 62 10.87 -24.37 23.69
C LEU A 62 12.15 -24.10 24.48
N ARG A 63 13.12 -23.44 23.85
CA ARG A 63 14.34 -22.93 24.49
C ARG A 63 14.47 -21.44 24.23
N GLN A 64 14.37 -20.63 25.29
CA GLN A 64 14.64 -19.20 25.19
C GLN A 64 16.12 -18.99 24.81
N ILE A 65 16.35 -18.13 23.82
CA ILE A 65 17.69 -17.81 23.29
C ILE A 65 18.08 -16.35 23.52
N ALA A 66 17.11 -15.44 23.66
CA ALA A 66 17.36 -14.04 23.94
C ALA A 66 16.17 -13.36 24.64
N GLU A 67 16.45 -12.27 25.33
CA GLU A 67 15.46 -11.34 25.88
C GLU A 67 15.93 -9.91 25.60
N VAL A 68 15.07 -9.09 25.01
CA VAL A 68 15.37 -7.71 24.61
C VAL A 68 14.32 -6.77 25.24
N PRO A 69 14.71 -5.92 26.20
CA PRO A 69 13.81 -4.93 26.76
C PRO A 69 13.33 -3.93 25.71
N PHE A 70 12.02 -3.64 25.69
CA PHE A 70 11.42 -2.67 24.79
C PHE A 70 10.15 -2.04 25.39
N GLU A 71 10.21 -0.73 25.65
CA GLU A 71 9.09 0.13 26.06
C GLU A 71 8.08 -0.49 27.04
N GLY A 72 8.50 -0.71 28.29
CA GLY A 72 7.60 -1.22 29.34
C GLY A 72 7.34 -2.73 29.30
N GLY A 73 7.93 -3.44 28.35
CA GLY A 73 7.90 -4.90 28.23
C GLY A 73 9.22 -5.48 27.72
N ASN A 74 9.23 -6.78 27.43
CA ASN A 74 10.38 -7.50 26.91
C ASN A 74 9.98 -8.35 25.70
N PHE A 75 10.84 -8.38 24.69
CA PHE A 75 10.80 -9.35 23.62
C PHE A 75 11.57 -10.61 24.01
N GLU A 76 10.92 -11.76 23.96
CA GLU A 76 11.50 -13.06 24.30
C GLU A 76 11.58 -13.92 23.04
N PHE A 77 12.79 -14.37 22.69
CA PHE A 77 13.03 -15.19 21.51
C PHE A 77 13.24 -16.65 21.92
N TYR A 78 12.59 -17.57 21.20
CA TYR A 78 12.65 -19.01 21.45
C TYR A 78 13.00 -19.79 20.20
N ARG A 79 13.91 -20.76 20.35
CA ARG A 79 14.03 -21.88 19.42
C ARG A 79 13.07 -22.98 19.85
N PHE A 80 12.53 -23.68 18.87
CA PHE A 80 11.58 -24.76 19.09
C PHE A 80 11.76 -25.83 18.02
N ASN A 81 11.37 -27.06 18.37
CA ASN A 81 11.20 -28.13 17.42
C ASN A 81 9.74 -28.15 16.96
N TYR A 82 9.50 -28.64 15.75
CA TYR A 82 8.14 -28.72 15.24
C TYR A 82 7.99 -29.89 14.27
N THR A 83 6.78 -30.42 14.22
CA THR A 83 6.37 -31.41 13.23
C THR A 83 5.17 -30.88 12.47
N LEU A 84 5.16 -31.06 11.16
CA LEU A 84 4.05 -30.68 10.28
C LEU A 84 3.57 -31.90 9.50
N ILE A 85 2.28 -32.19 9.61
CA ILE A 85 1.60 -33.26 8.90
C ILE A 85 0.72 -32.63 7.82
N PRO A 86 0.96 -32.90 6.52
CA PRO A 86 0.15 -32.35 5.45
C PRO A 86 -1.23 -33.05 5.36
N SER A 87 -2.21 -32.35 4.81
CA SER A 87 -3.57 -32.88 4.55
C SER A 87 -3.59 -34.07 3.59
N LYS A 88 -2.59 -34.18 2.71
CA LYS A 88 -2.35 -35.33 1.86
C LYS A 88 -0.88 -35.71 1.94
N ALA A 89 -0.58 -37.01 1.98
CA ALA A 89 0.79 -37.49 1.94
C ALA A 89 1.48 -36.98 0.67
N VAL A 90 2.66 -36.40 0.84
CA VAL A 90 3.48 -35.89 -0.26
C VAL A 90 4.69 -36.78 -0.38
N THR A 91 4.95 -37.31 -1.56
CA THR A 91 6.11 -38.16 -1.80
C THR A 91 7.21 -37.43 -2.57
N ASP A 92 8.44 -37.85 -2.32
CA ASP A 92 9.60 -37.46 -3.13
C ASP A 92 9.61 -38.18 -4.49
N LYS A 93 10.67 -37.98 -5.27
CA LYS A 93 10.84 -38.61 -6.60
C LYS A 93 10.99 -40.13 -6.54
N ASN A 94 11.28 -40.69 -5.36
CA ASN A 94 11.46 -42.12 -5.13
C ASN A 94 10.21 -42.77 -4.49
N GLY A 95 9.13 -42.01 -4.29
CA GLY A 95 7.90 -42.49 -3.67
C GLY A 95 7.92 -42.53 -2.15
N LEU A 96 8.94 -41.97 -1.49
CA LEU A 96 9.04 -41.89 -0.03
C LEU A 96 8.27 -40.68 0.49
N VAL A 97 7.54 -40.85 1.60
CA VAL A 97 6.81 -39.74 2.25
C VAL A 97 7.82 -38.70 2.74
N MET A 98 7.63 -37.46 2.32
CA MET A 98 8.51 -36.35 2.66
C MET A 98 8.39 -35.99 4.15
N THR A 99 9.52 -35.70 4.79
CA THR A 99 9.56 -35.15 6.16
C THR A 99 9.13 -33.68 6.17
N THR A 100 8.84 -33.13 7.35
CA THR A 100 8.55 -31.70 7.53
C THR A 100 9.63 -30.80 6.94
N GLU A 101 10.90 -31.12 7.15
CA GLU A 101 12.04 -30.34 6.64
C GLU A 101 12.07 -30.36 5.10
N GLN A 102 11.89 -31.54 4.49
CA GLN A 102 11.86 -31.70 3.04
C GLN A 102 10.66 -30.98 2.41
N LEU A 103 9.50 -31.03 3.06
CA LEU A 103 8.28 -30.32 2.63
C LEU A 103 8.50 -28.81 2.59
N LEU A 104 9.07 -28.26 3.66
CA LEU A 104 9.37 -26.84 3.78
C LEU A 104 10.47 -26.40 2.80
N GLU A 105 11.53 -27.19 2.65
CA GLU A 105 12.58 -26.91 1.65
C GLU A 105 11.99 -26.87 0.23
N ARG A 106 11.11 -27.81 -0.11
CA ARG A 106 10.38 -27.83 -1.39
C ARG A 106 9.45 -26.63 -1.56
N ALA A 107 8.91 -26.08 -0.47
CA ALA A 107 8.14 -24.84 -0.45
C ALA A 107 9.03 -23.58 -0.48
N ASN A 108 10.35 -23.73 -0.70
CA ASN A 108 11.36 -22.68 -0.68
C ASN A 108 11.49 -21.99 0.69
N PHE A 109 11.11 -22.68 1.77
CA PHE A 109 11.33 -22.24 3.14
C PHE A 109 12.74 -22.65 3.56
N LYS A 110 13.69 -21.70 3.48
CA LYS A 110 15.13 -21.95 3.68
C LYS A 110 15.66 -21.54 5.05
N ASP A 111 14.82 -20.92 5.88
CA ASP A 111 15.26 -20.29 7.13
C ASP A 111 14.68 -21.01 8.34
N LYS A 112 15.42 -21.07 9.45
CA LYS A 112 14.91 -21.71 10.69
C LYS A 112 14.01 -20.72 11.42
N PRO A 113 12.75 -21.09 11.75
CA PRO A 113 11.87 -20.16 12.43
C PRO A 113 12.29 -20.00 13.89
N ILE A 114 12.33 -18.76 14.33
CA ILE A 114 12.46 -18.32 15.72
C ILE A 114 11.10 -17.77 16.13
N MET A 115 10.62 -18.23 17.29
CA MET A 115 9.38 -17.75 17.89
C MET A 115 9.69 -16.52 18.73
N LEU A 116 8.97 -15.43 18.49
CA LEU A 116 9.13 -14.16 19.20
C LEU A 116 7.85 -13.84 19.97
N PHE A 117 7.99 -13.57 21.26
CA PHE A 117 6.93 -13.02 22.10
C PHE A 117 7.24 -11.59 22.51
N TYR A 118 6.23 -10.73 22.59
CA TYR A 118 6.32 -9.48 23.36
C TYR A 118 5.50 -9.63 24.63
N ARG A 119 6.11 -9.38 25.79
CA ARG A 119 5.44 -9.50 27.09
C ARG A 119 5.47 -8.21 27.88
N ILE A 120 4.33 -7.86 28.48
CA ILE A 120 4.20 -6.76 29.45
C ILE A 120 3.70 -7.36 30.75
N GLY A 121 4.58 -7.42 31.76
CA GLY A 121 4.31 -8.18 32.99
C GLY A 121 4.03 -9.66 32.68
N ASP A 122 2.87 -10.16 33.11
CA ASP A 122 2.43 -11.54 32.87
C ASP A 122 1.63 -11.72 31.56
N ARG A 123 1.36 -10.62 30.83
CA ARG A 123 0.57 -10.67 29.59
C ARG A 123 1.47 -10.88 28.38
N THR A 124 1.08 -11.79 27.49
CA THR A 124 1.65 -11.92 26.14
C THR A 124 0.87 -11.03 25.18
N CYS A 125 1.53 -10.03 24.59
CA CYS A 125 0.92 -9.07 23.68
C CYS A 125 1.24 -9.34 22.20
N GLU A 126 2.21 -10.21 21.92
CA GLU A 126 2.59 -10.64 20.56
C GLU A 126 3.08 -12.08 20.57
N LEU A 127 2.79 -12.80 19.49
CA LEU A 127 3.43 -14.06 19.12
C LEU A 127 3.60 -14.06 17.60
N ILE A 128 4.85 -14.01 17.13
CA ILE A 128 5.21 -14.12 15.72
C ILE A 128 6.32 -15.15 15.48
N PHE A 129 6.49 -15.52 14.21
CA PHE A 129 7.57 -16.38 13.74
C PHE A 129 8.42 -15.60 12.73
N VAL A 130 9.73 -15.56 12.97
CA VAL A 130 10.70 -14.87 12.12
C VAL A 130 11.83 -15.83 11.77
N GLY A 131 12.35 -15.74 10.55
CA GLY A 131 13.51 -16.51 10.16
C GLY A 131 14.79 -16.06 10.87
N GLU A 132 15.62 -17.00 11.30
CA GLU A 132 16.90 -16.74 11.94
C GLU A 132 17.84 -15.88 11.08
N THR A 133 17.84 -16.10 9.76
CA THR A 133 18.61 -15.30 8.79
C THR A 133 18.13 -13.85 8.75
N GLU A 134 16.83 -13.62 8.87
CA GLU A 134 16.28 -12.25 8.92
C GLU A 134 16.76 -11.51 10.17
N ILE A 135 16.76 -12.16 11.34
CA ILE A 135 17.33 -11.55 12.55
C ILE A 135 18.81 -11.21 12.36
N ALA A 136 19.60 -12.14 11.80
CA ALA A 136 21.03 -11.97 11.60
C ALA A 136 21.39 -10.81 10.65
N ARG A 137 20.51 -10.47 9.68
CA ARG A 137 20.69 -9.30 8.79
C ARG A 137 20.71 -7.97 9.55
N HIS A 138 20.09 -7.93 10.73
CA HIS A 138 19.99 -6.72 11.57
C HIS A 138 20.95 -6.77 12.76
N THR A 139 22.13 -7.39 12.58
CA THR A 139 23.23 -7.50 13.55
C THR A 139 22.97 -8.50 14.68
N ASP A 140 21.92 -8.29 15.48
CA ASP A 140 21.54 -9.13 16.60
C ASP A 140 20.03 -9.01 16.90
N PHE A 141 19.56 -9.66 17.97
CA PHE A 141 18.16 -9.59 18.39
C PHE A 141 17.72 -8.16 18.72
N ALA A 142 18.58 -7.36 19.33
CA ALA A 142 18.25 -5.98 19.69
C ALA A 142 18.16 -5.08 18.44
N GLY A 143 19.07 -5.26 17.49
CA GLY A 143 19.06 -4.60 16.20
C GLY A 143 17.86 -5.01 15.35
N TYR A 144 17.45 -6.28 15.38
CA TYR A 144 16.21 -6.74 14.75
C TYR A 144 14.97 -6.06 15.36
N ILE A 145 14.84 -6.02 16.70
CA ILE A 145 13.74 -5.30 17.35
C ILE A 145 13.80 -3.82 16.99
N LYS A 146 14.98 -3.19 17.06
CA LYS A 146 15.12 -1.79 16.69
C LYS A 146 14.69 -1.53 15.25
N PHE A 147 15.09 -2.37 14.29
CA PHE A 147 14.68 -2.28 12.89
C PHE A 147 13.18 -2.49 12.74
N ARG A 148 12.64 -3.56 13.32
CA ARG A 148 11.23 -3.93 13.20
C ARG A 148 10.31 -2.86 13.78
N TYR A 149 10.71 -2.23 14.87
CA TYR A 149 9.92 -1.21 15.54
C TYR A 149 10.49 0.20 15.32
N ALA A 150 11.41 0.39 14.36
CA ALA A 150 11.97 1.70 14.01
C ALA A 150 10.93 2.63 13.37
N ASP A 151 9.97 2.04 12.66
CA ASP A 151 8.98 2.75 11.84
C ASP A 151 7.69 3.09 12.60
N ILE A 152 7.70 2.97 13.93
CA ILE A 152 6.88 3.88 14.75
C ILE A 152 7.53 5.27 14.68
N LYS A 153 7.59 5.84 13.47
CA LYS A 153 7.79 7.29 13.28
C LYS A 153 6.84 7.92 14.27
N ASN A 154 7.28 8.93 15.03
CA ASN A 154 6.38 9.67 15.92
C ASN A 154 5.78 10.81 15.10
N PRO A 155 4.81 10.51 14.23
CA PRO A 155 4.49 11.36 13.12
C PRO A 155 3.65 12.48 13.69
N GLN A 156 3.98 13.71 13.35
CA GLN A 156 3.21 14.82 13.89
C GLN A 156 1.86 14.87 13.16
N PRO A 157 0.73 14.78 13.90
CA PRO A 157 -0.58 15.06 13.33
C PRO A 157 -0.55 16.47 12.73
N LEU A 158 -1.01 16.60 11.50
CA LEU A 158 -1.09 17.90 10.82
C LEU A 158 -2.55 18.18 10.49
N ASP A 159 -2.98 19.41 10.74
CA ASP A 159 -4.35 19.86 10.47
C ASP A 159 -4.76 19.70 9.01
N GLU A 160 -3.80 19.75 8.09
CA GLU A 160 -4.01 19.49 6.66
C GLU A 160 -4.71 18.14 6.43
N TYR A 161 -4.24 17.09 7.10
CA TYR A 161 -4.71 15.71 6.93
C TYR A 161 -5.72 15.38 8.02
N SER A 162 -6.77 16.20 8.09
CA SER A 162 -7.84 16.07 9.06
C SER A 162 -9.20 16.30 8.43
N MET A 163 -10.22 15.84 9.15
CA MET A 163 -11.62 16.07 8.82
C MET A 163 -12.38 16.58 10.04
N LEU A 164 -13.42 17.36 9.78
CA LEU A 164 -14.38 17.84 10.77
C LEU A 164 -15.69 17.05 10.67
N ILE A 165 -16.19 16.59 11.81
CA ILE A 165 -17.44 15.84 11.96
C ILE A 165 -18.12 16.33 13.22
N ASP A 166 -19.36 16.84 13.14
CA ASP A 166 -20.13 17.32 14.30
C ASP A 166 -19.34 18.30 15.21
N GLY A 167 -18.40 19.05 14.64
CA GLY A 167 -17.52 19.98 15.36
C GLY A 167 -16.24 19.36 15.95
N GLU A 168 -16.10 18.04 15.93
CA GLU A 168 -14.89 17.33 16.34
C GLU A 168 -13.93 17.13 15.15
N ARG A 169 -12.63 17.31 15.40
CA ARG A 169 -11.60 17.17 14.38
C ARG A 169 -10.85 15.86 14.58
N ILE A 170 -10.83 15.03 13.54
CA ILE A 170 -10.11 13.76 13.52
C ILE A 170 -8.90 13.92 12.59
N ARG A 171 -7.70 13.63 13.10
CA ARG A 171 -6.44 13.80 12.34
C ARG A 171 -5.80 12.46 12.00
N LEU A 172 -5.15 12.42 10.85
CA LEU A 172 -4.24 11.32 10.52
C LEU A 172 -3.13 11.22 11.59
N TRP A 173 -2.80 9.99 11.96
CA TRP A 173 -1.85 9.60 13.02
C TRP A 173 -2.20 10.02 14.45
N GLU A 174 -3.45 10.40 14.69
CA GLU A 174 -3.95 10.60 16.06
C GLU A 174 -4.06 9.25 16.80
N ASN A 175 -3.64 9.21 18.06
CA ASN A 175 -3.66 7.97 18.85
C ASN A 175 -5.05 7.78 19.48
N LEU A 176 -5.86 6.88 18.90
CA LEU A 176 -7.18 6.54 19.42
C LEU A 176 -7.05 5.53 20.56
N ARG A 177 -6.76 6.01 21.78
CA ARG A 177 -6.64 5.22 23.03
C ARG A 177 -7.93 4.51 23.48
N GLY A 178 -8.51 3.68 22.60
CA GLY A 178 -9.68 2.85 22.86
C GLY A 178 -11.01 3.59 22.92
N ASN A 179 -10.99 4.93 22.88
CA ASN A 179 -12.20 5.73 22.78
C ASN A 179 -12.67 5.80 21.33
N ALA A 180 -13.99 5.78 21.15
CA ALA A 180 -14.60 6.01 19.86
C ALA A 180 -14.20 7.42 19.35
N PRO A 181 -13.75 7.54 18.08
CA PRO A 181 -13.34 8.83 17.52
C PRO A 181 -14.53 9.75 17.19
N PHE A 182 -15.76 9.22 17.25
CA PHE A 182 -17.01 9.96 17.09
C PHE A 182 -18.15 9.14 17.74
N GLU A 183 -19.25 9.80 18.07
CA GLU A 183 -20.42 9.16 18.68
C GLU A 183 -21.03 8.09 17.77
N GLY A 184 -21.29 6.91 18.33
CA GLY A 184 -21.91 5.79 17.62
C GLY A 184 -20.96 4.97 16.75
N ALA A 185 -19.65 5.25 16.77
CA ALA A 185 -18.66 4.43 16.08
C ALA A 185 -18.60 3.01 16.67
N VAL A 186 -18.73 2.01 15.81
CA VAL A 186 -18.54 0.60 16.17
C VAL A 186 -17.09 0.23 15.91
N ARG A 187 -16.44 -0.36 16.90
CA ARG A 187 -15.06 -0.84 16.79
C ARG A 187 -15.04 -2.29 16.30
N THR A 188 -14.34 -2.53 15.20
CA THR A 188 -13.98 -3.87 14.75
C THR A 188 -12.47 -4.03 14.81
N ARG A 189 -12.02 -5.21 15.23
CA ARG A 189 -10.60 -5.58 15.21
C ARG A 189 -10.45 -6.80 14.34
N GLU A 190 -9.66 -6.68 13.29
CA GLU A 190 -9.40 -7.75 12.34
C GLU A 190 -7.92 -8.07 12.32
N ARG A 191 -7.58 -9.35 12.19
CA ARG A 191 -6.20 -9.75 11.99
C ARG A 191 -5.74 -9.24 10.63
N ASN A 192 -4.61 -8.54 10.60
CA ASN A 192 -4.09 -8.03 9.35
C ASN A 192 -3.53 -9.20 8.52
N ASN A 193 -4.19 -9.52 7.42
CA ASN A 193 -3.73 -10.50 6.42
C ASN A 193 -3.19 -9.80 5.15
N ASP A 194 -3.12 -8.46 5.18
CA ASP A 194 -2.91 -7.63 4.01
C ASP A 194 -1.41 -7.34 3.79
N ILE A 195 -0.97 -7.38 2.52
CA ILE A 195 0.44 -7.23 2.10
C ILE A 195 0.96 -5.81 2.37
N LEU A 196 0.05 -4.85 2.55
CA LEU A 196 0.38 -3.42 2.66
C LEU A 196 1.05 -3.03 3.99
N ASN A 197 0.99 -3.86 5.04
CA ASN A 197 1.67 -3.54 6.31
C ASN A 197 2.22 -4.79 6.99
N ASN A 198 3.45 -5.17 6.62
CA ASN A 198 4.16 -6.35 7.14
C ASN A 198 4.51 -6.28 8.64
N MET A 199 4.24 -5.15 9.31
CA MET A 199 4.66 -4.89 10.69
C MET A 199 3.50 -4.95 11.69
N ALA A 200 2.27 -4.73 11.23
CA ALA A 200 1.09 -4.67 12.08
C ALA A 200 0.38 -6.03 12.22
N GLN A 201 -0.02 -6.38 13.44
CA GLN A 201 -0.73 -7.63 13.73
C GLN A 201 -2.23 -7.54 13.46
N PHE A 202 -2.82 -6.39 13.78
CA PHE A 202 -4.24 -6.16 13.63
C PHE A 202 -4.50 -4.83 12.94
N SER A 203 -5.62 -4.75 12.24
CA SER A 203 -6.28 -3.50 11.90
C SER A 203 -7.39 -3.27 12.91
N ASP A 204 -7.39 -2.10 13.52
CA ASP A 204 -8.46 -1.62 14.39
C ASP A 204 -9.24 -0.55 13.63
N THR A 205 -10.50 -0.83 13.36
CA THR A 205 -11.34 0.02 12.53
C THR A 205 -12.54 0.50 13.32
N TRP A 206 -12.72 1.82 13.32
CA TRP A 206 -13.93 2.46 13.84
C TRP A 206 -14.82 2.84 12.66
N GLU A 207 -16.06 2.36 12.65
CA GLU A 207 -17.01 2.60 11.58
C GLU A 207 -18.36 3.10 12.08
N GLY A 208 -18.91 4.09 11.40
CA GLY A 208 -20.24 4.64 11.67
C GLY A 208 -20.43 5.99 10.99
N LYS A 209 -21.68 6.41 10.80
CA LYS A 209 -22.05 7.68 10.16
C LYS A 209 -21.34 7.93 8.80
N GLY A 210 -21.06 6.88 8.03
CA GLY A 210 -20.33 6.99 6.76
C GLY A 210 -18.85 7.35 6.87
N ILE A 211 -18.23 7.01 8.00
CA ILE A 211 -16.81 7.24 8.27
C ILE A 211 -16.19 5.93 8.73
N ARG A 212 -15.02 5.61 8.20
CA ARG A 212 -14.21 4.45 8.56
C ARG A 212 -12.79 4.89 8.87
N ILE A 213 -12.38 4.79 10.12
CA ILE A 213 -11.03 5.12 10.57
C ILE A 213 -10.29 3.83 10.86
N SER A 214 -9.24 3.55 10.09
CA SER A 214 -8.38 2.39 10.27
C SER A 214 -7.04 2.80 10.88
N ALA A 215 -6.73 2.19 12.01
CA ALA A 215 -5.45 2.24 12.69
C ALA A 215 -4.83 0.86 12.68
N TRP A 216 -3.50 0.79 12.57
CA TRP A 216 -2.80 -0.49 12.57
C TRP A 216 -2.17 -0.70 13.94
N VAL A 217 -2.26 -1.92 14.46
CA VAL A 217 -1.87 -2.25 15.83
C VAL A 217 -0.71 -3.22 15.77
N GLN A 218 0.46 -2.79 16.27
CA GLN A 218 1.63 -3.65 16.40
C GLN A 218 1.55 -4.56 17.63
N PHE A 219 0.90 -4.15 18.73
CA PHE A 219 0.73 -4.99 19.93
C PHE A 219 -0.68 -4.83 20.51
N GLU A 220 -1.29 -5.91 21.05
CA GLU A 220 -2.69 -5.94 21.51
C GLU A 220 -3.20 -4.69 22.28
N THR A 221 -2.31 -4.04 23.05
CA THR A 221 -2.59 -2.86 23.88
C THR A 221 -1.95 -1.55 23.40
N LYS A 222 -0.99 -1.59 22.47
CA LYS A 222 -0.33 -0.39 21.95
C LYS A 222 -0.92 -0.06 20.59
N LEU A 223 -1.83 0.91 20.63
CA LEU A 223 -2.41 1.53 19.44
C LEU A 223 -1.34 2.35 18.75
N GLU A 224 -1.26 2.17 17.45
CA GLU A 224 -0.45 3.02 16.60
C GLU A 224 -1.39 3.81 15.71
N MET A 225 -1.09 5.10 15.63
CA MET A 225 -1.31 6.01 14.51
C MET A 225 -2.45 5.62 13.55
N ILE A 226 -3.47 6.48 13.43
CA ILE A 226 -4.42 6.35 12.31
C ILE A 226 -3.66 6.46 10.98
N TYR A 227 -3.64 5.41 10.16
CA TYR A 227 -3.00 5.46 8.83
C TYR A 227 -4.00 5.76 7.71
N ARG A 228 -5.30 5.55 7.96
CA ARG A 228 -6.34 5.82 6.98
C ARG A 228 -7.63 6.28 7.63
N ILE A 229 -8.18 7.36 7.08
CA ILE A 229 -9.53 7.84 7.32
C ILE A 229 -10.25 7.77 5.97
N LYS A 230 -11.27 6.93 5.88
CA LYS A 230 -12.17 6.80 4.72
C LYS A 230 -13.51 7.42 5.07
N ILE A 231 -14.10 8.14 4.12
CA ILE A 231 -15.26 8.99 4.34
C ILE A 231 -16.20 8.83 3.14
N ASP A 232 -17.45 8.48 3.37
CA ASP A 232 -18.56 8.52 2.38
C ASP A 232 -19.78 9.31 2.92
N SER A 233 -19.61 9.99 4.06
CA SER A 233 -20.62 10.82 4.71
C SER A 233 -20.69 12.25 4.17
N GLU A 234 -21.90 12.74 3.90
CA GLU A 234 -22.16 14.14 3.50
C GLU A 234 -21.92 15.15 4.63
N GLN A 235 -21.89 14.71 5.89
CA GLN A 235 -21.68 15.58 7.06
C GLN A 235 -20.21 15.92 7.30
N ALA A 236 -19.30 15.20 6.64
CA ALA A 236 -17.88 15.30 6.84
C ALA A 236 -17.23 16.26 5.85
N VAL A 237 -16.35 17.13 6.35
CA VAL A 237 -15.58 18.07 5.51
C VAL A 237 -14.11 18.01 5.89
N THR A 238 -13.24 17.87 4.91
CA THR A 238 -11.78 17.95 5.13
C THR A 238 -11.38 19.36 5.57
N ASN A 239 -10.20 19.53 6.18
CA ASN A 239 -9.70 20.87 6.52
C ASN A 239 -9.54 21.80 5.30
N ARG A 240 -9.43 21.24 4.10
CA ARG A 240 -9.36 21.99 2.85
C ARG A 240 -10.73 22.46 2.34
N GLY A 241 -11.82 21.89 2.84
CA GLY A 241 -13.17 22.17 2.35
C GLY A 241 -13.70 21.13 1.35
N ILE A 242 -12.94 20.07 1.05
CA ILE A 242 -13.38 18.96 0.20
C ILE A 242 -14.40 18.11 0.99
N HIS A 243 -15.56 17.85 0.39
CA HIS A 243 -16.63 17.04 0.97
C HIS A 243 -17.34 16.18 -0.08
N ILE A 244 -18.15 15.22 0.38
CA ILE A 244 -19.00 14.41 -0.49
C ILE A 244 -19.99 15.31 -1.23
N GLY A 245 -20.14 15.10 -2.54
CA GLY A 245 -20.98 15.90 -3.41
C GLY A 245 -20.25 17.03 -4.15
N ASN A 246 -19.01 17.38 -3.80
CA ASN A 246 -18.25 18.33 -4.64
C ASN A 246 -18.10 17.80 -6.06
N THR A 247 -18.23 18.67 -7.05
CA THR A 247 -17.94 18.33 -8.44
C THR A 247 -16.44 18.42 -8.72
N VAL A 248 -15.97 17.71 -9.74
CA VAL A 248 -14.57 17.81 -10.18
C VAL A 248 -14.26 19.25 -10.62
N GLU A 249 -15.20 19.90 -11.28
CA GLU A 249 -15.08 21.28 -11.75
C GLU A 249 -14.90 22.27 -10.60
N GLU A 250 -15.69 22.14 -9.53
CA GLU A 250 -15.54 22.96 -8.31
C GLU A 250 -14.14 22.79 -7.70
N LEU A 251 -13.66 21.54 -7.61
CA LEU A 251 -12.37 21.23 -7.02
C LEU A 251 -11.21 21.73 -7.91
N LYS A 252 -11.33 21.61 -9.23
CA LYS A 252 -10.35 22.17 -10.18
C LYS A 252 -10.29 23.70 -10.11
N GLN A 253 -11.41 24.36 -9.86
CA GLN A 253 -11.44 25.82 -9.64
C GLN A 253 -10.83 26.22 -8.29
N ALA A 254 -11.10 25.46 -7.23
CA ALA A 254 -10.58 25.74 -5.89
C ALA A 254 -9.07 25.44 -5.75
N TYR A 255 -8.56 24.42 -6.45
CA TYR A 255 -7.18 23.95 -6.36
C TYR A 255 -6.52 23.82 -7.75
N PRO A 256 -6.34 24.92 -8.48
CA PRO A 256 -5.70 24.88 -9.80
C PRO A 256 -4.29 24.29 -9.68
N ASP A 257 -3.95 23.38 -10.60
CA ASP A 257 -2.66 22.67 -10.69
C ASP A 257 -2.25 21.84 -9.45
N ARG A 258 -3.16 21.64 -8.50
CA ARG A 258 -2.91 20.90 -7.25
C ARG A 258 -3.68 19.59 -7.15
N LEU A 259 -4.38 19.21 -8.22
CA LEU A 259 -5.08 17.94 -8.32
C LEU A 259 -4.35 17.01 -9.29
N ALA A 260 -4.21 15.75 -8.90
CA ALA A 260 -3.81 14.67 -9.78
C ALA A 260 -4.99 13.72 -10.00
N TYR A 261 -4.95 12.95 -11.08
CA TYR A 261 -5.94 11.93 -11.40
C TYR A 261 -5.28 10.56 -11.60
N ASP A 262 -5.97 9.50 -11.18
CA ASP A 262 -5.68 8.11 -11.47
C ASP A 262 -6.98 7.41 -11.85
N ALA A 263 -7.00 6.76 -13.02
CA ALA A 263 -8.20 6.11 -13.56
C ALA A 263 -8.62 4.85 -12.79
N ASP A 264 -7.68 4.22 -12.07
CA ASP A 264 -7.96 3.01 -11.28
C ASP A 264 -7.06 2.94 -10.05
N PHE A 265 -7.27 3.88 -9.13
CA PHE A 265 -6.43 3.98 -7.95
C PHE A 265 -6.65 2.78 -7.02
N LYS A 266 -5.66 1.88 -6.97
CA LYS A 266 -5.66 0.67 -6.13
C LYS A 266 -6.91 -0.21 -6.31
N GLY A 267 -7.44 -0.29 -7.54
CA GLY A 267 -8.63 -1.09 -7.85
C GLY A 267 -9.95 -0.47 -7.37
N GLY A 268 -9.92 0.78 -6.88
CA GLY A 268 -11.09 1.54 -6.42
C GLY A 268 -11.75 2.39 -7.51
N GLY A 269 -11.23 2.37 -8.74
CA GLY A 269 -11.70 3.20 -9.84
C GLY A 269 -11.14 4.62 -9.86
N ALA A 270 -11.81 5.48 -10.63
CA ALA A 270 -11.38 6.85 -10.91
C ALA A 270 -11.26 7.68 -9.62
N CYS A 271 -10.06 8.19 -9.39
CA CYS A 271 -9.68 8.88 -8.18
C CYS A 271 -8.92 10.16 -8.54
N TYR A 272 -9.22 11.22 -7.83
CA TYR A 272 -8.42 12.42 -7.81
C TYR A 272 -7.71 12.51 -6.47
N ALA A 273 -6.67 13.33 -6.40
CA ALA A 273 -6.07 13.64 -5.12
C ALA A 273 -5.45 15.01 -5.08
N TYR A 274 -5.52 15.61 -3.90
CA TYR A 274 -4.79 16.80 -3.58
C TYR A 274 -3.30 16.50 -3.44
N ILE A 275 -2.49 17.27 -4.15
CA ILE A 275 -1.04 17.22 -4.09
C ILE A 275 -0.59 18.13 -2.95
N PRO A 276 -0.09 17.60 -1.83
CA PRO A 276 0.34 18.44 -0.74
C PRO A 276 1.58 19.25 -1.09
N ASP A 277 1.65 20.46 -0.53
CA ASP A 277 2.82 21.36 -0.60
C ASP A 277 4.04 20.78 0.14
N ASP A 278 3.79 19.82 1.05
CA ASP A 278 4.85 19.17 1.80
C ASP A 278 5.52 18.03 1.01
N LYS A 279 6.70 17.63 1.49
CA LYS A 279 7.45 16.47 0.97
C LYS A 279 6.96 15.16 1.59
N SER A 280 5.81 15.16 2.25
CA SER A 280 5.31 13.96 2.89
C SER A 280 4.71 12.99 1.86
N TYR A 281 4.52 11.75 2.31
CA TYR A 281 3.82 10.71 1.56
C TYR A 281 2.31 10.70 1.85
N ARG A 282 1.84 11.65 2.67
CA ARG A 282 0.43 11.77 3.03
C ARG A 282 -0.34 12.38 1.88
N TYR A 283 -1.61 12.04 1.76
CA TYR A 283 -2.47 12.59 0.72
C TYR A 283 -3.94 12.58 1.12
N ILE A 284 -4.70 13.44 0.43
CA ILE A 284 -6.15 13.43 0.43
C ILE A 284 -6.58 13.00 -0.97
N ALA A 285 -7.09 11.79 -1.10
CA ALA A 285 -7.65 11.23 -2.32
C ALA A 285 -9.17 11.29 -2.26
N PHE A 286 -9.83 11.44 -3.40
CA PHE A 286 -11.28 11.47 -3.50
C PHE A 286 -11.75 10.79 -4.78
N PHE A 287 -12.68 9.85 -4.62
CA PHE A 287 -13.23 9.02 -5.68
C PHE A 287 -14.50 9.65 -6.20
N VAL A 288 -14.64 9.66 -7.53
CA VAL A 288 -15.71 10.37 -8.23
C VAL A 288 -16.60 9.37 -8.95
N SER A 289 -17.91 9.53 -8.78
CA SER A 289 -18.91 8.77 -9.53
C SER A 289 -20.11 9.64 -9.84
N GLY A 290 -20.52 9.64 -11.11
CA GLY A 290 -21.57 10.52 -11.63
C GLY A 290 -21.18 12.01 -11.59
N GLY A 291 -19.88 12.33 -11.73
CA GLY A 291 -19.37 13.70 -11.74
C GLY A 291 -19.19 14.36 -10.37
N ALA A 292 -19.51 13.65 -9.28
CA ALA A 292 -19.37 14.16 -7.92
C ALA A 292 -18.54 13.23 -7.04
N VAL A 293 -17.87 13.80 -6.04
CA VAL A 293 -17.14 13.06 -5.00
C VAL A 293 -18.11 12.17 -4.23
N ARG A 294 -17.77 10.89 -4.12
CA ARG A 294 -18.52 9.88 -3.36
C ARG A 294 -17.77 9.32 -2.16
N GLU A 295 -16.44 9.40 -2.21
CA GLU A 295 -15.61 8.88 -1.15
C GLU A 295 -14.33 9.70 -1.04
N ILE A 296 -13.84 9.94 0.17
CA ILE A 296 -12.59 10.66 0.45
C ILE A 296 -11.71 9.79 1.33
N TRP A 297 -10.43 9.68 0.98
CA TRP A 297 -9.39 9.01 1.76
C TRP A 297 -8.36 10.04 2.22
N ILE A 298 -8.10 10.08 3.52
CA ILE A 298 -6.93 10.75 4.10
C ILE A 298 -6.01 9.65 4.60
N THR A 299 -4.78 9.59 4.09
CA THR A 299 -3.85 8.50 4.43
C THR A 299 -2.39 8.94 4.30
N ASP A 300 -1.48 8.21 4.92
CA ASP A 300 -0.04 8.48 4.87
C ASP A 300 0.71 7.81 3.72
N GLY A 301 -0.03 7.06 2.89
CA GLY A 301 0.50 6.44 1.69
C GLY A 301 1.52 5.35 1.91
N LEU A 302 1.79 4.94 3.16
CA LEU A 302 2.76 3.88 3.47
C LEU A 302 4.12 4.06 2.75
N ASN A 303 4.59 5.31 2.71
CA ASN A 303 5.81 5.76 2.00
C ASN A 303 5.74 5.78 0.46
N GLU A 304 4.57 5.60 -0.15
CA GLU A 304 4.33 5.84 -1.57
C GLU A 304 3.57 7.15 -1.77
N ARG A 305 4.15 8.07 -2.56
CA ARG A 305 3.43 9.26 -3.01
C ARG A 305 2.67 8.88 -4.28
N PRO A 306 1.34 8.72 -4.24
CA PRO A 306 0.63 8.17 -5.39
C PRO A 306 0.45 9.20 -6.51
N PHE A 307 0.54 10.49 -6.16
CA PHE A 307 0.15 11.58 -7.02
C PHE A 307 1.32 12.53 -7.24
N LYS A 308 1.68 12.74 -8.51
CA LYS A 308 2.74 13.66 -8.96
C LYS A 308 2.09 14.84 -9.69
N MET A 309 2.69 16.02 -9.58
CA MET A 309 2.24 17.16 -10.38
C MET A 309 2.34 16.83 -11.87
N PRO A 310 1.25 16.99 -12.65
CA PRO A 310 1.34 16.83 -14.10
C PRO A 310 2.17 17.99 -14.65
N ALA A 311 3.45 17.73 -14.91
CA ALA A 311 4.34 18.73 -15.49
C ALA A 311 3.94 19.00 -16.94
N GLY A 312 3.25 20.12 -17.18
CA GLY A 312 2.97 20.64 -18.51
C GLY A 312 2.12 19.73 -19.41
N LYS A 313 1.33 18.81 -18.86
CA LYS A 313 0.47 17.88 -19.61
C LYS A 313 -1.02 18.24 -19.50
N VAL A 314 -1.80 17.70 -20.44
CA VAL A 314 -3.26 17.61 -20.31
C VAL A 314 -3.55 16.72 -19.10
N ASP A 315 -4.48 17.13 -18.25
CA ASP A 315 -4.84 16.32 -17.07
C ASP A 315 -5.32 14.94 -17.51
N ASP A 316 -4.94 13.90 -16.75
CA ASP A 316 -5.16 12.52 -17.17
C ASP A 316 -6.64 12.12 -17.23
N ASP A 317 -7.53 12.90 -16.59
CA ASP A 317 -8.98 12.72 -16.58
C ASP A 317 -9.69 13.34 -17.79
N VAL A 318 -8.99 14.13 -18.60
CA VAL A 318 -9.56 14.68 -19.82
C VAL A 318 -9.76 13.55 -20.83
N MET A 319 -11.03 13.35 -21.19
CA MET A 319 -11.46 12.30 -22.09
C MET A 319 -10.81 12.43 -23.46
N TRP A 320 -10.43 11.28 -24.03
CA TRP A 320 -9.93 11.22 -25.39
C TRP A 320 -11.09 11.32 -26.40
N GLU A 321 -10.95 12.23 -27.35
CA GLU A 321 -11.81 12.36 -28.53
C GLU A 321 -11.24 11.47 -29.64
N ILE A 322 -12.05 10.49 -30.11
CA ILE A 322 -11.67 9.57 -31.19
C ILE A 322 -11.84 10.29 -32.53
N VAL A 323 -10.81 10.23 -33.38
CA VAL A 323 -10.86 10.81 -34.72
C VAL A 323 -11.47 9.81 -35.69
N ASP A 324 -12.51 10.22 -36.42
CA ASP A 324 -13.14 9.39 -37.44
C ASP A 324 -12.23 9.26 -38.68
N ASN A 325 -11.67 8.06 -38.87
CA ASN A 325 -10.78 7.74 -39.99
C ASN A 325 -11.43 6.81 -41.02
N ARG A 326 -12.77 6.64 -41.03
CA ARG A 326 -13.46 5.69 -41.93
C ARG A 326 -13.10 5.86 -43.40
N GLU A 327 -12.94 7.10 -43.86
CA GLU A 327 -12.54 7.40 -45.24
C GLU A 327 -11.16 6.83 -45.58
N LYS A 328 -10.20 6.90 -44.64
CA LYS A 328 -8.83 6.40 -44.82
C LYS A 328 -8.75 4.89 -44.95
N PHE A 329 -9.75 4.16 -44.46
CA PHE A 329 -9.83 2.71 -44.56
C PHE A 329 -10.65 2.22 -45.77
N SER A 330 -11.15 3.14 -46.60
CA SER A 330 -11.93 2.79 -47.80
C SER A 330 -11.05 2.20 -48.90
N GLU A 331 -11.63 1.36 -49.76
CA GLU A 331 -10.96 0.84 -50.95
C GLU A 331 -10.52 1.98 -51.90
N ARG A 332 -11.34 3.04 -51.96
CA ARG A 332 -11.02 4.25 -52.72
C ARG A 332 -9.71 4.87 -52.25
N HIS A 333 -9.56 5.08 -50.93
CA HIS A 333 -8.34 5.67 -50.35
C HIS A 333 -7.11 4.80 -50.60
N ALA A 334 -7.24 3.47 -50.47
CA ALA A 334 -6.15 2.55 -50.77
C ALA A 334 -5.69 2.63 -52.25
N ARG A 335 -6.63 2.80 -53.19
CA ARG A 335 -6.31 3.03 -54.61
C ARG A 335 -5.63 4.39 -54.82
N GLU A 336 -6.09 5.44 -54.14
CA GLU A 336 -5.48 6.77 -54.19
C GLU A 336 -4.02 6.75 -53.71
N ILE A 337 -3.74 6.01 -52.63
CA ILE A 337 -2.37 5.78 -52.13
C ILE A 337 -1.50 5.04 -53.15
N TYR A 338 -2.02 3.99 -53.77
CA TYR A 338 -1.30 3.22 -54.79
C TYR A 338 -0.89 4.08 -56.00
N VAL A 339 -1.77 5.00 -56.44
CA VAL A 339 -1.45 5.94 -57.54
C VAL A 339 -0.60 7.13 -57.07
N GLY A 340 -0.10 7.11 -55.83
CA GLY A 340 0.81 8.10 -55.28
C GLY A 340 0.14 9.40 -54.82
N GLN A 341 -1.18 9.41 -54.64
CA GLN A 341 -1.88 10.46 -53.91
C GLN A 341 -1.73 10.16 -52.40
N HIS A 342 -1.71 11.18 -51.54
CA HIS A 342 -1.54 11.01 -50.08
C HIS A 342 -0.15 10.54 -49.58
N LYS A 343 0.94 10.82 -50.30
CA LYS A 343 2.32 10.51 -49.86
C LYS A 343 2.70 11.07 -48.49
N THR A 344 2.01 12.11 -48.02
CA THR A 344 2.20 12.71 -46.70
C THR A 344 1.81 11.76 -45.57
N GLU A 345 0.96 10.77 -45.81
CA GLU A 345 0.47 9.85 -44.78
C GLU A 345 1.49 8.78 -44.35
N PHE A 346 2.59 8.64 -45.09
CA PHE A 346 3.72 7.80 -44.71
C PHE A 346 4.66 8.49 -43.69
N ASP A 347 4.49 9.80 -43.48
CA ASP A 347 5.32 10.63 -42.65
C ASP A 347 4.52 11.14 -41.45
N VAL A 348 4.85 10.62 -40.26
CA VAL A 348 4.11 10.88 -39.03
C VAL A 348 4.06 12.36 -38.65
N GLU A 349 5.13 13.13 -38.91
CA GLU A 349 5.17 14.55 -38.60
C GLU A 349 4.23 15.33 -39.52
N LYS A 350 4.19 14.97 -40.81
CA LYS A 350 3.27 15.60 -41.76
C LYS A 350 1.82 15.29 -41.46
N VAL A 351 1.50 14.07 -41.04
CA VAL A 351 0.15 13.71 -40.58
C VAL A 351 -0.26 14.52 -39.36
N PHE A 352 0.63 14.63 -38.37
CA PHE A 352 0.41 15.41 -37.17
C PHE A 352 0.16 16.90 -37.47
N HIS A 353 1.04 17.55 -38.26
CA HIS A 353 0.86 18.96 -38.61
C HIS A 353 -0.39 19.20 -39.47
N SER A 354 -0.72 18.27 -40.38
CA SER A 354 -1.95 18.36 -41.19
C SER A 354 -3.21 18.29 -40.32
N PHE A 355 -3.20 17.43 -39.30
CA PHE A 355 -4.29 17.34 -38.33
C PHE A 355 -4.47 18.66 -37.56
N LEU A 356 -3.38 19.23 -37.01
CA LEU A 356 -3.46 20.51 -36.29
C LEU A 356 -3.98 21.64 -37.19
N ALA A 357 -3.52 21.72 -38.44
CA ALA A 357 -3.95 22.75 -39.37
C ALA A 357 -5.44 22.65 -39.75
N LYS A 358 -5.96 21.41 -39.87
CA LYS A 358 -7.33 21.14 -40.32
C LYS A 358 -8.34 21.20 -39.18
N GLU A 359 -8.09 20.44 -38.11
CA GLU A 359 -9.05 20.22 -37.02
C GLU A 359 -8.89 21.25 -35.90
N MET A 360 -7.72 21.91 -35.79
CA MET A 360 -7.40 22.90 -34.75
C MET A 360 -7.02 24.26 -35.34
N ASN A 361 -7.80 24.74 -36.32
CA ASN A 361 -7.49 25.93 -37.11
C ASN A 361 -7.46 27.27 -36.32
N ASP A 362 -8.02 27.28 -35.10
CA ASP A 362 -8.06 28.41 -34.18
C ASP A 362 -6.91 28.40 -33.17
N LEU A 363 -6.10 27.34 -33.16
CA LEU A 363 -4.94 27.18 -32.29
C LEU A 363 -3.68 27.77 -32.93
N THR A 364 -3.01 28.67 -32.21
CA THR A 364 -1.63 29.08 -32.50
C THR A 364 -0.69 28.22 -31.67
N VAL A 365 0.08 27.36 -32.33
CA VAL A 365 1.05 26.47 -31.69
C VAL A 365 2.25 27.28 -31.20
N ILE A 366 2.58 27.16 -29.92
CA ILE A 366 3.74 27.78 -29.27
C ILE A 366 4.89 26.78 -29.18
N ASP A 367 4.60 25.54 -28.78
CA ASP A 367 5.59 24.48 -28.63
C ASP A 367 4.98 23.10 -28.90
N THR A 368 5.82 22.16 -29.33
CA THR A 368 5.44 20.76 -29.55
C THR A 368 6.56 19.81 -29.12
N ALA A 369 6.21 18.74 -28.40
CA ALA A 369 7.17 17.74 -27.95
C ALA A 369 6.66 16.31 -28.19
N GLU A 370 7.55 15.40 -28.61
CA GLU A 370 7.23 13.97 -28.69
C GLU A 370 7.34 13.34 -27.29
N MET A 371 6.24 12.77 -26.79
CA MET A 371 6.11 12.28 -25.41
C MET A 371 6.36 10.78 -25.27
N ARG A 372 6.00 10.01 -26.31
CA ARG A 372 6.13 8.55 -26.33
C ARG A 372 6.33 8.07 -27.76
N ALA A 373 7.36 7.24 -27.95
CA ALA A 373 7.66 6.57 -29.21
C ALA A 373 7.65 5.05 -29.01
N ASN A 374 6.60 4.39 -29.48
CA ASN A 374 6.59 2.94 -29.62
C ASN A 374 6.66 2.59 -31.11
N PRO A 375 7.13 1.38 -31.49
CA PRO A 375 6.95 0.89 -32.84
C PRO A 375 5.45 0.85 -33.19
N GLY A 376 5.01 1.75 -34.08
CA GLY A 376 3.63 1.86 -34.53
C GLY A 376 2.72 2.82 -33.75
N GLU A 377 3.21 3.48 -32.69
CA GLU A 377 2.45 4.53 -31.99
C GLU A 377 3.36 5.72 -31.65
N LYS A 378 2.87 6.94 -31.93
CA LYS A 378 3.54 8.18 -31.53
C LYS A 378 2.57 9.09 -30.80
N MET A 379 3.00 9.65 -29.68
CA MET A 379 2.24 10.66 -28.95
C MET A 379 2.97 11.99 -28.95
N TYR A 380 2.28 13.04 -29.37
CA TYR A 380 2.77 14.41 -29.36
C TYR A 380 2.00 15.24 -28.34
N GLN A 381 2.73 16.09 -27.65
CA GLN A 381 2.22 17.18 -26.84
C GLN A 381 2.27 18.47 -27.64
N VAL A 382 1.23 19.29 -27.49
CA VAL A 382 1.10 20.62 -28.09
C VAL A 382 0.78 21.62 -26.99
N ILE A 383 1.53 22.71 -26.96
CA ILE A 383 1.23 23.89 -26.16
C ILE A 383 0.88 25.01 -27.13
N GLY A 384 -0.27 25.65 -26.94
CA GLY A 384 -0.72 26.71 -27.82
C GLY A 384 -1.60 27.74 -27.14
N ARG A 385 -2.10 28.68 -27.93
CA ARG A 385 -3.12 29.67 -27.52
C ARG A 385 -4.22 29.72 -28.57
N ARG A 386 -5.47 29.78 -28.14
CA ARG A 386 -6.58 30.04 -29.08
C ARG A 386 -6.54 31.50 -29.51
N LYS A 387 -6.81 31.77 -30.79
CA LYS A 387 -6.79 33.12 -31.38
C LYS A 387 -7.65 34.14 -30.61
N ASN A 388 -8.69 33.69 -29.90
CA ASN A 388 -9.67 34.54 -29.22
C ASN A 388 -9.64 34.42 -27.68
N GLN A 389 -8.67 33.73 -27.08
CA GLN A 389 -8.61 33.54 -25.62
C GLN A 389 -7.17 33.66 -25.11
N PRO A 390 -6.93 34.36 -23.99
CA PRO A 390 -5.59 34.50 -23.42
C PRO A 390 -5.09 33.22 -22.74
N ALA A 391 -5.96 32.23 -22.51
CA ALA A 391 -5.65 30.96 -21.85
C ALA A 391 -4.72 30.08 -22.71
N THR A 392 -3.86 29.32 -22.03
CA THR A 392 -2.94 28.39 -22.69
C THR A 392 -3.68 27.07 -22.92
N VAL A 393 -3.59 26.53 -24.13
CA VAL A 393 -4.13 25.21 -24.45
C VAL A 393 -3.00 24.20 -24.34
N TYR A 394 -3.22 23.18 -23.53
CA TYR A 394 -2.44 21.95 -23.55
C TYR A 394 -3.21 20.90 -24.33
N MET A 395 -2.53 20.17 -25.21
CA MET A 395 -3.14 19.12 -26.02
C MET A 395 -2.20 17.94 -26.17
N GLU A 396 -2.78 16.74 -26.21
CA GLU A 396 -2.08 15.50 -26.53
C GLU A 396 -2.74 14.85 -27.74
N VAL A 397 -1.93 14.40 -28.69
CA VAL A 397 -2.37 13.77 -29.95
C VAL A 397 -1.69 12.43 -30.08
N LEU A 398 -2.47 11.35 -30.19
CA LEU A 398 -1.98 10.00 -30.42
C LEU A 398 -2.15 9.63 -31.89
N LEU A 399 -1.04 9.26 -32.53
CA LEU A 399 -0.98 8.72 -33.87
C LEU A 399 -0.67 7.23 -33.82
N LYS A 400 -1.32 6.48 -34.70
CA LYS A 400 -1.09 5.05 -34.88
C LYS A 400 -0.72 4.74 -36.31
N ARG A 401 0.18 3.78 -36.48
CA ARG A 401 0.49 3.19 -37.75
C ARG A 401 -0.49 2.06 -38.03
N VAL A 402 -1.16 2.11 -39.17
CA VAL A 402 -2.22 1.18 -39.55
C VAL A 402 -1.93 0.57 -40.91
N THR A 403 -2.14 -0.74 -41.02
CA THR A 403 -2.05 -1.45 -42.29
C THR A 403 -3.34 -1.27 -43.08
N LEU A 404 -3.21 -0.85 -44.34
CA LEU A 404 -4.35 -0.75 -45.24
C LEU A 404 -4.73 -2.12 -45.79
N LEU A 405 -5.75 -2.73 -45.20
CA LEU A 405 -6.22 -4.08 -45.59
C LEU A 405 -6.66 -4.18 -47.06
N ASN A 406 -7.10 -3.06 -47.65
CA ASN A 406 -7.53 -2.98 -49.04
C ASN A 406 -6.40 -2.54 -50.01
N SER A 407 -5.16 -2.37 -49.52
CA SER A 407 -4.00 -2.08 -50.38
C SER A 407 -3.42 -3.37 -50.96
N VAL A 408 -3.12 -3.36 -52.26
CA VAL A 408 -2.49 -4.49 -52.98
C VAL A 408 -1.05 -4.74 -52.49
N THR A 409 -0.39 -3.71 -51.95
CA THR A 409 1.00 -3.76 -51.47
C THR A 409 1.10 -3.91 -49.95
N GLY A 410 -0.02 -3.90 -49.22
CA GLY A 410 -0.03 -4.00 -47.76
C GLY A 410 0.57 -2.77 -47.08
N ASP A 411 0.38 -1.58 -47.66
CA ASP A 411 0.99 -0.34 -47.18
C ASP A 411 0.60 -0.02 -45.73
N GLU A 412 1.55 0.51 -44.98
CA GLU A 412 1.34 1.05 -43.65
C GLU A 412 1.36 2.58 -43.70
N ILE A 413 0.29 3.21 -43.18
CA ILE A 413 0.19 4.67 -43.08
C ILE A 413 0.03 5.10 -41.62
N TRP A 414 0.28 6.38 -41.35
CA TRP A 414 -0.02 7.00 -40.06
C TRP A 414 -1.38 7.67 -40.09
N VAL A 415 -2.14 7.47 -39.02
CA VAL A 415 -3.43 8.13 -38.77
C VAL A 415 -3.45 8.71 -37.36
N VAL A 416 -4.16 9.82 -37.17
CA VAL A 416 -4.47 10.31 -35.82
C VAL A 416 -5.58 9.43 -35.27
N ASP A 417 -5.31 8.70 -34.19
CA ASP A 417 -6.28 7.81 -33.55
C ASP A 417 -7.23 8.63 -32.67
N LYS A 418 -6.66 9.47 -31.81
CA LYS A 418 -7.39 10.24 -30.81
C LYS A 418 -6.57 11.43 -30.33
N TYR A 419 -7.26 12.44 -29.79
CA TYR A 419 -6.64 13.59 -29.12
C TYR A 419 -7.38 13.95 -27.84
N ARG A 420 -6.77 14.77 -26.99
CA ARG A 420 -7.43 15.42 -25.85
C ARG A 420 -6.84 16.81 -25.65
N SER A 421 -7.65 17.75 -25.18
CA SER A 421 -7.20 19.13 -24.97
C SER A 421 -7.82 19.76 -23.72
N GLN A 422 -7.07 20.67 -23.11
CA GLN A 422 -7.48 21.37 -21.90
C GLN A 422 -6.99 22.82 -21.94
N LEU A 423 -7.84 23.73 -21.45
CA LEU A 423 -7.47 25.10 -21.17
C LEU A 423 -6.89 25.21 -19.76
N LYS A 424 -5.73 25.87 -19.63
CA LYS A 424 -5.09 26.22 -18.36
C LYS A 424 -4.74 27.70 -18.32
#